data_AF-A0A1S2CDW9-F1
#
_entry.id   AF-A0A1S2CDW9-F1
#
_cell.length_a   1.000
_cell.length_b   1.000
_cell.length_c   1.000
_cell.angle_alpha   90.00
_cell.angle_beta   90.00
_cell.angle_gamma   90.00
#
_symmetry.space_group_name_H-M   'P 1'
#
loop_
_entity.id
_entity.type
_entity.pdbx_description
1 polymer ?
#
loop_
_entity_poly.entity_id
_entity_poly.type
_entity_poly.pdbx_seq_one_letter_code
_entity_poly.pdbx_strand_id
1 'polypeptide(L)'
;MLRLLAGLVFLLALIAPAQAQAQVFRCHGAEGNTVFSDTPCGKDAEAIELKDNRIGGSFNQNLPATEAVTPEPKEPSDKASGPDTCRFINSTDLRRYLIREQVVQGMTREHVRSAFGDPPETYGAPREVWIYQSRYYGALHELTYVYFKDGCVERVEYRKP
;
A
#
# COMPACT_ATOMS: atom_id res chain seq x y z
N MET A 1 -20.87 62.29 -14.64
CA MET A 1 -19.59 61.62 -14.29
C MET A 1 -19.49 61.26 -12.80
N LEU A 2 -19.86 62.15 -11.87
CA LEU A 2 -19.77 61.87 -10.41
C LEU A 2 -20.59 60.66 -9.92
N ARG A 3 -21.77 60.41 -10.51
CA ARG A 3 -22.63 59.25 -10.18
C ARG A 3 -22.08 57.89 -10.66
N LEU A 4 -21.31 57.88 -11.75
CA LEU A 4 -20.66 56.67 -12.29
C LEU A 4 -19.43 56.28 -11.45
N LEU A 5 -18.69 57.26 -10.94
CA LEU A 5 -17.57 57.05 -10.01
C LEU A 5 -18.06 56.50 -8.66
N ALA A 6 -19.17 57.02 -8.13
CA ALA A 6 -19.74 56.51 -6.87
C ALA A 6 -20.21 55.05 -6.99
N GLY A 7 -20.82 54.67 -8.12
CA GLY A 7 -21.21 53.29 -8.39
C GLY A 7 -20.02 52.34 -8.53
N LEU A 8 -18.94 52.78 -9.18
CA LEU A 8 -17.72 51.98 -9.34
C LEU A 8 -17.01 51.75 -7.99
N VAL A 9 -16.94 52.76 -7.13
CA VAL A 9 -16.36 52.63 -5.78
C VAL A 9 -17.19 51.69 -4.90
N PHE A 10 -18.52 51.77 -4.99
CA PHE A 10 -19.41 50.85 -4.27
C PHE A 10 -19.26 49.41 -4.78
N LEU A 11 -19.12 49.21 -6.10
CA LEU A 11 -18.90 47.90 -6.70
C LEU A 11 -17.54 47.31 -6.30
N LEU A 12 -16.47 48.11 -6.25
CA LEU A 12 -15.15 47.66 -5.77
C LEU A 12 -15.16 47.28 -4.27
N ALA A 13 -15.97 47.95 -3.45
CA ALA A 13 -16.09 47.63 -2.02
C ALA A 13 -16.81 46.28 -1.77
N LEU A 14 -17.69 45.84 -2.68
CA LEU A 14 -18.36 44.53 -2.58
C LEU A 14 -17.50 43.34 -3.04
N ILE A 15 -16.41 43.59 -3.79
CA ILE A 15 -15.52 42.53 -4.34
C ILE A 15 -14.36 42.23 -3.37
N ALA A 16 -14.40 42.73 -2.15
CA ALA A 16 -13.43 42.37 -1.10
C ALA A 16 -14.04 41.36 -0.10
N PRO A 17 -14.36 40.10 -0.48
CA PRO A 17 -14.36 39.06 0.53
C PRO A 17 -12.91 38.88 0.97
N ALA A 18 -12.69 39.16 2.25
CA ALA A 18 -11.42 38.96 2.93
C ALA A 18 -10.80 37.63 2.51
N GLN A 19 -9.51 37.67 2.20
CA GLN A 19 -8.70 36.46 2.07
C GLN A 19 -8.70 35.77 3.45
N ALA A 20 -9.72 34.95 3.69
CA ALA A 20 -9.78 34.04 4.83
C ALA A 20 -8.78 32.92 4.55
N GLN A 21 -7.50 33.22 4.79
CA GLN A 21 -6.50 32.18 4.92
C GLN A 21 -6.92 31.34 6.13
N ALA A 22 -7.18 30.05 5.92
CA ALA A 22 -7.51 29.10 6.98
C ALA A 22 -6.28 28.88 7.86
N GLN A 23 -6.00 29.85 8.73
CA GLN A 23 -4.94 29.82 9.72
C GLN A 23 -5.49 29.20 10.98
N VAL A 24 -4.80 28.21 11.54
CA VAL A 24 -5.16 27.62 12.83
C VAL A 24 -4.25 28.21 13.89
N PHE A 25 -4.84 28.64 14.99
CA PHE A 25 -4.16 29.22 16.13
C PHE A 25 -4.14 28.22 17.27
N ARG A 26 -2.98 28.07 17.90
CA ARG A 26 -2.79 27.36 19.16
C ARG A 26 -3.04 28.31 20.31
N CYS A 27 -3.87 27.89 21.24
CA CYS A 27 -4.37 28.69 22.36
C CYS A 27 -4.17 27.97 23.68
N HIS A 28 -3.91 28.71 24.75
CA HIS A 28 -3.96 28.20 26.12
C HIS A 28 -5.31 28.56 26.74
N GLY A 29 -6.14 27.54 27.01
CA GLY A 29 -7.43 27.68 27.67
C GLY A 29 -7.30 28.00 29.16
N ALA A 30 -8.41 28.41 29.77
CA ALA A 30 -8.47 28.87 31.17
C ALA A 30 -7.98 27.85 32.21
N GLU A 31 -7.96 26.56 31.87
CA GLU A 31 -7.52 25.46 32.73
C GLU A 31 -6.11 24.93 32.37
N GLY A 32 -5.35 25.65 31.53
CA GLY A 32 -4.04 25.24 31.05
C GLY A 32 -4.06 24.27 29.85
N ASN A 33 -5.25 23.91 29.37
CA ASN A 33 -5.43 23.02 28.23
C ASN A 33 -5.11 23.73 26.91
N THR A 34 -4.38 23.06 26.01
CA THR A 34 -4.15 23.60 24.66
C THR A 34 -5.41 23.39 23.80
N VAL A 35 -5.94 24.46 23.23
CA VAL A 35 -7.11 24.44 22.33
C VAL A 35 -6.69 25.01 20.97
N PHE A 36 -7.29 24.51 19.89
CA PHE A 36 -7.05 25.03 18.54
C PHE A 36 -8.29 25.76 18.04
N SER A 37 -8.09 26.92 17.41
CA SER A 37 -9.17 27.72 16.82
C SER A 37 -8.76 28.23 15.44
N ASP A 38 -9.76 28.40 14.58
CA ASP A 38 -9.69 29.07 13.29
C ASP A 38 -9.69 30.62 13.40
N THR A 39 -9.82 31.15 14.62
CA THR A 39 -9.71 32.59 14.93
C THR A 39 -8.75 32.84 16.09
N PRO A 40 -8.12 34.03 16.17
CA PRO A 40 -7.26 34.38 17.30
C PRO A 40 -8.06 34.41 18.62
N CYS A 41 -7.71 33.52 19.54
CA CYS A 41 -8.37 33.31 20.83
C CYS A 41 -7.92 34.29 21.93
N GLY A 42 -6.88 35.10 21.69
CA GLY A 42 -6.30 35.98 22.70
C GLY A 42 -4.94 36.54 22.29
N LYS A 43 -4.28 37.25 23.21
CA LYS A 43 -2.98 37.89 22.97
C LYS A 43 -1.84 36.88 22.77
N ASP A 44 -1.99 35.69 23.35
CA ASP A 44 -1.01 34.60 23.28
C ASP A 44 -1.39 33.55 22.21
N ALA A 45 -2.20 33.95 21.23
CA ALA A 45 -2.57 33.07 20.12
C ALA A 45 -1.38 32.91 19.17
N GLU A 46 -0.86 31.68 19.06
CA GLU A 46 0.23 31.36 18.14
C GLU A 46 -0.32 30.76 16.85
N ALA A 47 -0.05 31.38 15.71
CA ALA A 47 -0.39 30.80 14.41
C ALA A 47 0.48 29.57 14.15
N ILE A 48 -0.13 28.43 13.84
CA ILE A 48 0.58 27.20 13.50
C ILE A 48 0.44 26.87 12.02
N GLU A 49 1.53 26.44 11.41
CA GLU A 49 1.53 25.92 10.04
C GLU A 49 1.16 24.43 10.08
N LEU A 50 -0.04 24.07 9.60
CA LEU A 50 -0.40 22.67 9.44
C LEU A 50 0.21 22.11 8.17
N LYS A 51 0.95 21.01 8.33
CA LYS A 51 1.35 20.18 7.19
C LYS A 51 0.12 19.49 6.62
N ASP A 52 -0.11 19.69 5.32
CA ASP A 52 -1.18 19.01 4.60
C ASP A 52 -0.92 17.48 4.58
N ASN A 53 -1.76 16.73 5.29
CA ASN A 53 -1.72 15.28 5.36
C ASN A 53 -2.89 14.66 4.58
N ARG A 54 -3.28 15.25 3.44
CA ARG A 54 -4.29 14.67 2.55
C ARG A 54 -3.94 13.21 2.23
N ILE A 55 -4.75 12.30 2.77
CA ILE A 55 -4.68 10.86 2.50
C ILE A 55 -5.25 10.65 1.08
N GLY A 56 -4.35 10.51 0.10
CA GLY A 56 -4.72 10.35 -1.31
C GLY A 56 -3.67 10.82 -2.32
N GLY A 57 -2.38 10.80 -1.98
CA GLY A 57 -1.26 11.15 -2.85
C GLY A 57 -0.30 9.99 -3.09
N SER A 58 0.83 10.25 -3.76
CA SER A 58 1.91 9.25 -3.88
C SER A 58 2.53 8.99 -2.50
N PHE A 59 2.84 7.72 -2.20
CA PHE A 59 3.33 7.29 -0.88
C PHE A 59 4.63 7.95 -0.41
N ASN A 60 5.33 8.67 -1.29
CA ASN A 60 6.63 9.27 -1.01
C ASN A 60 6.56 10.74 -0.55
N GLN A 61 5.37 11.33 -0.44
CA GLN A 61 5.21 12.78 -0.21
C GLN A 61 5.52 13.22 1.23
N ASN A 62 5.53 12.31 2.20
CA ASN A 62 5.77 12.58 3.62
C ASN A 62 6.82 11.63 4.24
N LEU A 63 7.70 11.07 3.42
CA LEU A 63 8.82 10.30 3.93
C LEU A 63 9.96 11.26 4.30
N PRO A 64 10.66 11.04 5.44
CA PRO A 64 11.90 11.78 5.72
C PRO A 64 12.86 11.58 4.56
N ALA A 65 13.73 12.57 4.31
CA ALA A 65 14.71 12.49 3.24
C ALA A 65 15.51 11.19 3.41
N THR A 66 15.31 10.25 2.50
CA THR A 66 16.11 9.04 2.44
C THR A 66 17.54 9.49 2.21
N GLU A 67 18.39 9.33 3.22
CA GLU A 67 19.83 9.50 3.05
C GLU A 67 20.24 8.71 1.81
N ALA A 68 20.92 9.38 0.88
CA ALA A 68 21.32 8.78 -0.37
C ALA A 68 22.28 7.61 -0.08
N VAL A 69 21.72 6.42 0.11
CA VAL A 69 22.46 5.19 0.16
C VAL A 69 23.15 5.11 -1.19
N THR A 70 24.47 5.27 -1.16
CA THR A 70 25.34 5.04 -2.32
C THR A 70 24.94 3.68 -2.88
N PRO A 71 24.62 3.56 -4.18
CA PRO A 71 24.20 2.28 -4.73
C PRO A 71 25.39 1.34 -4.63
N GLU A 72 25.40 0.53 -3.56
CA GLU A 72 26.26 -0.64 -3.51
C GLU A 72 25.96 -1.48 -4.75
N PRO A 73 26.99 -2.05 -5.39
CA PRO A 73 26.80 -2.98 -6.49
C PRO A 73 25.73 -4.00 -6.07
N LYS A 74 24.70 -4.17 -6.91
CA LYS A 74 23.76 -5.30 -6.78
C LYS A 74 24.57 -6.58 -6.98
N GLU A 75 25.19 -7.04 -5.92
CA GLU A 75 25.57 -8.43 -5.81
C GLU A 75 24.30 -9.25 -6.00
N PRO A 76 24.35 -10.38 -6.72
CA PRO A 76 23.24 -11.32 -6.72
C PRO A 76 22.99 -11.65 -5.25
N SER A 77 21.85 -11.20 -4.74
CA SER A 77 21.39 -11.55 -3.40
C SER A 77 20.91 -13.01 -3.44
N ASP A 78 21.85 -13.92 -3.68
CA ASP A 78 21.82 -15.28 -3.17
C ASP A 78 22.19 -15.23 -1.68
N LYS A 79 21.49 -14.37 -0.92
CA LYS A 79 21.45 -14.52 0.53
C LYS A 79 20.52 -15.69 0.78
N ALA A 80 21.11 -16.87 0.80
CA ALA A 80 20.59 -18.02 1.52
C ALA A 80 20.40 -17.59 2.98
N SER A 81 19.21 -17.11 3.29
CA SER A 81 18.77 -16.89 4.67
C SER A 81 18.81 -18.24 5.39
N GLY A 82 19.23 -18.23 6.67
CA GLY A 82 19.18 -19.38 7.57
C GLY A 82 17.76 -19.93 7.76
N PRO A 83 17.53 -20.86 8.70
CA PRO A 83 16.60 -22.00 8.61
C PRO A 83 15.10 -21.67 8.68
N ASP A 84 14.64 -20.70 7.90
CA ASP A 84 13.32 -20.70 7.28
C ASP A 84 13.46 -21.54 6.00
N THR A 85 12.91 -22.76 5.99
CA THR A 85 13.21 -23.78 4.96
C THR A 85 12.87 -23.37 3.53
N CYS A 86 12.05 -22.32 3.36
CA CYS A 86 11.57 -21.88 2.06
C CYS A 86 12.36 -20.69 1.52
N ARG A 87 12.52 -20.64 0.19
CA ARG A 87 13.10 -19.49 -0.52
C ARG A 87 12.35 -18.21 -0.14
N PHE A 88 13.10 -17.16 0.17
CA PHE A 88 12.55 -15.84 0.44
C PHE A 88 11.84 -15.26 -0.80
N ILE A 89 10.63 -14.73 -0.58
CA ILE A 89 9.83 -14.02 -1.58
C ILE A 89 9.42 -12.68 -0.98
N ASN A 90 9.68 -11.58 -1.69
CA ASN A 90 9.28 -10.25 -1.22
C ASN A 90 7.75 -10.15 -1.09
N SER A 91 7.24 -9.46 -0.07
CA SER A 91 5.80 -9.33 0.21
C SER A 91 5.00 -8.74 -0.97
N THR A 92 5.60 -7.83 -1.74
CA THR A 92 4.97 -7.23 -2.93
C THR A 92 4.84 -8.26 -4.03
N ASP A 93 5.87 -9.08 -4.25
CA ASP A 93 5.87 -10.13 -5.26
C ASP A 93 4.94 -11.26 -4.87
N LEU A 94 4.98 -11.69 -3.61
CA LEU A 94 4.08 -12.69 -3.05
C LEU A 94 2.62 -12.27 -3.28
N ARG A 95 2.24 -11.06 -2.87
CA ARG A 95 0.88 -10.54 -3.08
C ARG A 95 0.49 -10.55 -4.55
N ARG A 96 1.41 -10.15 -5.44
CA ARG A 96 1.17 -10.15 -6.88
C ARG A 96 0.90 -11.56 -7.42
N TYR A 97 1.67 -12.55 -6.98
CA TYR A 97 1.48 -13.94 -7.39
C TYR A 97 0.16 -14.51 -6.89
N LEU A 98 -0.19 -14.28 -5.61
CA LEU A 98 -1.46 -14.74 -5.03
C LEU A 98 -2.67 -14.18 -5.81
N ILE A 99 -2.68 -12.88 -6.11
CA ILE A 99 -3.77 -12.23 -6.86
C ILE A 99 -3.88 -12.75 -8.29
N ARG A 100 -2.75 -13.12 -8.90
CA ARG A 100 -2.71 -13.64 -10.27
C ARG A 100 -2.96 -15.14 -10.34
N GLU A 101 -3.27 -15.78 -9.20
CA GLU A 101 -3.40 -17.23 -9.12
C GLU A 101 -2.14 -17.90 -9.68
N GLN A 102 -0.98 -17.53 -9.14
CA GLN A 102 0.32 -18.06 -9.55
C GLN A 102 1.03 -18.69 -8.37
N VAL A 103 1.52 -19.91 -8.59
CA VAL A 103 2.37 -20.62 -7.63
C VAL A 103 3.79 -20.70 -8.17
N VAL A 104 4.74 -20.22 -7.38
CA VAL A 104 6.16 -20.22 -7.72
C VAL A 104 6.96 -21.02 -6.70
N GLN A 105 8.14 -21.47 -7.11
CA GLN A 105 9.07 -22.17 -6.23
C GLN A 105 9.39 -21.34 -4.98
N GLY A 106 9.35 -21.99 -3.81
CA GLY A 106 9.58 -21.36 -2.52
C GLY A 106 8.32 -20.89 -1.80
N MET A 107 7.15 -20.94 -2.43
CA MET A 107 5.90 -20.68 -1.72
C MET A 107 5.61 -21.75 -0.66
N THR A 108 4.94 -21.38 0.43
CA THR A 108 4.46 -22.34 1.44
C THR A 108 3.13 -22.96 1.01
N ARG A 109 2.69 -24.01 1.72
CA ARG A 109 1.35 -24.60 1.54
C ARG A 109 0.23 -23.56 1.65
N GLU A 110 0.33 -22.65 2.59
CA GLU A 110 -0.67 -21.60 2.83
C GLU A 110 -0.72 -20.61 1.66
N HIS A 111 0.43 -20.27 1.08
CA HIS A 111 0.47 -19.47 -0.15
C HIS A 111 -0.19 -20.19 -1.33
N VAL A 112 0.06 -21.50 -1.49
CA VAL A 112 -0.58 -22.30 -2.54
C VAL A 112 -2.10 -22.34 -2.36
N ARG A 113 -2.59 -22.57 -1.13
CA ARG A 113 -4.03 -22.52 -0.82
C ARG A 113 -4.62 -21.12 -1.05
N SER A 114 -3.86 -20.08 -0.78
CA SER A 114 -4.30 -18.70 -1.01
C SER A 114 -4.39 -18.35 -2.51
N ALA A 115 -3.53 -18.94 -3.35
CA ALA A 115 -3.49 -18.69 -4.78
C ALA A 115 -4.46 -19.57 -5.58
N PHE A 116 -4.54 -20.87 -5.27
CA PHE A 116 -5.31 -21.86 -6.03
C PHE A 116 -6.54 -22.41 -5.28
N GLY A 117 -6.69 -22.07 -4.00
CA GLY A 117 -7.70 -22.68 -3.13
C GLY A 117 -7.29 -24.05 -2.60
N ASP A 118 -8.25 -24.73 -1.99
CA ASP A 118 -8.03 -26.05 -1.43
C ASP A 118 -7.80 -27.10 -2.53
N PRO A 119 -6.77 -27.94 -2.40
CA PRO A 119 -6.46 -28.94 -3.42
C PRO A 119 -7.55 -30.02 -3.47
N PRO A 120 -8.10 -30.32 -4.65
CA PRO A 120 -9.05 -31.43 -4.83
C PRO A 120 -8.45 -32.79 -4.47
N GLU A 121 -7.17 -32.98 -4.77
CA GLU A 121 -6.44 -34.22 -4.53
C GLU A 121 -5.05 -33.94 -3.97
N THR A 122 -4.66 -34.72 -2.96
CA THR A 122 -3.33 -34.66 -2.34
C THR A 122 -2.77 -36.06 -2.14
N TYR A 123 -1.48 -36.24 -2.41
CA TYR A 123 -0.75 -37.49 -2.16
C TYR A 123 0.47 -37.20 -1.31
N GLY A 124 0.70 -37.99 -0.26
CA GLY A 124 1.78 -37.75 0.72
C GLY A 124 3.07 -38.54 0.51
N ALA A 125 3.08 -39.58 -0.34
CA ALA A 125 4.23 -40.46 -0.50
C ALA A 125 4.41 -40.89 -1.98
N PRO A 126 5.66 -41.05 -2.49
CA PRO A 126 6.95 -40.82 -1.82
C PRO A 126 7.33 -39.32 -1.71
N ARG A 127 6.57 -38.43 -2.35
CA ARG A 127 6.70 -36.98 -2.26
C ARG A 127 5.32 -36.37 -2.06
N GLU A 128 5.23 -35.28 -1.30
CA GLU A 128 3.97 -34.55 -1.17
C GLU A 128 3.65 -33.85 -2.50
N VAL A 129 2.49 -34.15 -3.07
CA VAL A 129 2.00 -33.53 -4.31
C VAL A 129 0.53 -33.18 -4.19
N TRP A 130 0.20 -31.97 -4.58
CA TRP A 130 -1.19 -31.49 -4.69
C TRP A 130 -1.55 -31.34 -6.16
N ILE A 131 -2.76 -31.79 -6.53
CA ILE A 131 -3.22 -31.80 -7.91
C ILE A 131 -4.45 -30.91 -8.03
N TYR A 132 -4.37 -29.94 -8.93
CA TYR A 132 -5.46 -29.03 -9.27
C TYR A 132 -5.96 -29.32 -10.69
N GLN A 133 -7.27 -29.14 -10.89
CA GLN A 133 -7.92 -29.36 -12.18
C GLN A 133 -8.56 -28.04 -12.64
N SER A 134 -8.13 -27.51 -13.79
CA SER A 134 -8.82 -26.41 -14.44
C SER A 134 -9.86 -26.97 -15.41
N ARG A 135 -11.13 -26.55 -15.23
CA ARG A 135 -12.25 -26.96 -16.08
C ARG A 135 -12.85 -25.76 -16.78
N TYR A 136 -13.15 -25.92 -18.06
CA TYR A 136 -13.82 -24.91 -18.87
C TYR A 136 -14.99 -25.57 -19.59
N TYR A 137 -16.20 -25.02 -19.38
CA TYR A 137 -17.45 -25.63 -19.85
C TYR A 137 -17.59 -27.13 -19.53
N GLY A 138 -17.11 -27.56 -18.37
CA GLY A 138 -17.17 -28.95 -17.91
C GLY A 138 -16.06 -29.87 -18.44
N ALA A 139 -15.33 -29.46 -19.47
CA ALA A 139 -14.18 -30.18 -19.98
C ALA A 139 -12.93 -29.89 -19.13
N LEU A 140 -12.12 -30.92 -18.87
CA LEU A 140 -10.80 -30.74 -18.28
C LEU A 140 -9.91 -30.00 -19.30
N HIS A 141 -9.23 -28.96 -18.85
CA HIS A 141 -8.34 -28.15 -19.69
C HIS A 141 -6.89 -28.23 -19.26
N GLU A 142 -6.64 -28.35 -17.96
CA GLU A 142 -5.29 -28.43 -17.42
C GLU A 142 -5.29 -29.17 -16.08
N LEU A 143 -4.25 -29.99 -15.88
CA LEU A 143 -3.89 -30.59 -14.60
C LEU A 143 -2.61 -29.93 -14.10
N THR A 144 -2.68 -29.31 -12.93
CA THR A 144 -1.54 -28.63 -12.31
C THR A 144 -1.06 -29.45 -11.11
N TYR A 145 0.19 -29.88 -11.16
CA TYR A 145 0.84 -30.64 -10.09
C TYR A 145 1.79 -29.72 -9.33
N VAL A 146 1.56 -29.58 -8.04
CA VAL A 146 2.41 -28.80 -7.13
C VAL A 146 3.15 -29.78 -6.23
N TYR A 147 4.47 -29.86 -6.40
CA TYR A 147 5.34 -30.73 -5.61
C TYR A 147 5.91 -29.96 -4.43
N PHE A 148 5.82 -30.56 -3.24
CA PHE A 148 6.35 -29.99 -2.02
C PHE A 148 7.57 -30.75 -1.52
N LYS A 149 8.50 -30.00 -0.95
CA LYS A 149 9.67 -30.49 -0.24
C LYS A 149 9.90 -29.59 0.97
N ASP A 150 10.03 -30.19 2.15
CA ASP A 150 10.25 -29.48 3.41
C ASP A 150 9.21 -28.37 3.71
N GLY A 151 7.98 -28.57 3.23
CA GLY A 151 6.86 -27.63 3.37
C GLY A 151 6.80 -26.50 2.33
N CYS A 152 7.74 -26.48 1.39
CA CYS A 152 7.87 -25.46 0.36
C CYS A 152 7.58 -26.05 -1.02
N VAL A 153 7.08 -25.23 -1.93
CA VAL A 153 6.93 -25.60 -3.33
C VAL A 153 8.31 -25.81 -3.93
N GLU A 154 8.62 -27.04 -4.30
CA GLU A 154 9.82 -27.40 -5.03
C GLU A 154 9.64 -27.13 -6.52
N ARG A 155 8.49 -27.49 -7.08
CA ARG A 155 8.22 -27.45 -8.52
C ARG A 155 6.73 -27.48 -8.83
N VAL A 156 6.35 -26.83 -9.93
CA VAL A 156 5.00 -26.84 -10.48
C VAL A 156 5.04 -27.38 -11.92
N GLU A 157 4.17 -28.32 -12.25
CA GLU A 157 3.97 -28.82 -13.62
C GLU A 157 2.55 -28.55 -14.09
N TYR A 158 2.42 -27.97 -15.28
CA TYR A 158 1.15 -27.78 -15.98
C TYR A 158 1.06 -28.82 -17.10
N ARG A 159 0.05 -29.69 -17.03
CA ARG A 159 -0.19 -30.74 -18.02
C ARG A 159 -1.53 -30.51 -18.70
N LYS A 160 -1.52 -30.45 -20.03
CA LYS A 160 -2.77 -30.54 -20.80
C LYS A 160 -3.32 -31.98 -20.70
N PRO A 161 -4.64 -32.14 -20.69
CA PRO A 161 -5.30 -33.45 -20.64
C PRO A 161 -4.94 -34.33 -21.83
#